data_AF-A0A2V9RZH3-F1
#
_entry.id   AF-A0A2V9RZH3-F1
#
_cell.length_a   1.000
_cell.length_b   1.000
_cell.length_c   1.000
_cell.angle_alpha   90.00
_cell.angle_beta   90.00
_cell.angle_gamma   90.00
#
_symmetry.space_group_name_H-M   'P 1'
#
loop_
_entity.id
_entity.type
_entity.pdbx_description
1 polymer ?
#
loop_
_entity_poly.entity_id
_entity_poly.type
_entity_poly.pdbx_seq_one_letter_code
_entity_poly.pdbx_strand_id
1 'polypeptide(L)'
;MFGYMKAEPILTLKPDSSVDEAVQILVTATEGAQPVRWLEFRSAILLCVTVTTEPNSGAFYVLNRKRGVWLWIDFEGEAYGGYSVSDFDLLVHEYDFLSLVERPGLLRAGSGWILEPGKPAEMALNA
;
A
#
# COMPACT_ATOMS: atom_id res chain seq x y z
N MET A 1 15.32 1.74 2.77
CA MET A 1 14.86 3.16 2.84
C MET A 1 14.10 3.47 1.57
N PHE A 2 12.91 4.07 1.67
CA PHE A 2 11.99 4.23 0.54
C PHE A 2 12.56 5.11 -0.59
N GLY A 3 12.19 4.78 -1.83
CA GLY A 3 12.64 5.47 -3.05
C GLY A 3 11.65 5.26 -4.18
N TYR A 4 12.03 4.50 -5.21
CA TYR A 4 11.11 4.14 -6.29
C TYR A 4 10.01 3.21 -5.77
N MET A 5 8.77 3.59 -6.01
CA MET A 5 7.54 2.93 -5.57
C MET A 5 6.73 2.49 -6.79
N LYS A 6 6.21 1.27 -6.74
CA LYS A 6 5.22 0.76 -7.68
C LYS A 6 3.97 0.28 -6.95
N ALA A 7 2.84 0.30 -7.65
CA ALA A 7 1.60 -0.27 -7.15
C ALA A 7 1.04 -1.29 -8.14
N GLU A 8 0.91 -2.53 -7.70
CA GLU A 8 0.47 -3.65 -8.52
C GLU A 8 -0.93 -4.11 -8.09
N PRO A 9 -1.91 -4.22 -9.00
CA PRO A 9 -3.22 -4.75 -8.65
C PRO A 9 -3.13 -6.24 -8.38
N ILE A 10 -3.52 -6.67 -7.17
CA ILE A 10 -3.44 -8.07 -6.76
C ILE A 10 -4.80 -8.75 -6.64
N LEU A 11 -5.86 -8.01 -6.30
CA LEU A 11 -7.20 -8.58 -6.08
C LEU A 11 -8.26 -7.60 -6.58
N THR A 12 -9.31 -8.14 -7.20
CA THR A 12 -10.53 -7.41 -7.55
C THR A 12 -11.68 -7.93 -6.70
N LEU A 13 -12.37 -7.01 -6.05
CA LEU A 13 -13.51 -7.27 -5.19
C LEU A 13 -14.80 -7.30 -6.01
N LYS A 14 -15.83 -7.91 -5.43
CA LYS A 14 -17.18 -7.82 -6.00
C LYS A 14 -17.70 -6.39 -5.83
N PRO A 15 -18.62 -5.95 -6.71
CA PRO A 15 -19.37 -4.71 -6.46
C PRO A 15 -20.01 -4.74 -5.07
N ASP A 16 -20.05 -3.58 -4.42
CA ASP A 16 -20.69 -3.36 -3.11
C ASP A 16 -20.11 -4.18 -1.93
N SER A 17 -18.94 -4.81 -2.09
CA SER A 17 -18.25 -5.46 -0.97
C SER A 17 -18.02 -4.48 0.20
N SER A 18 -18.33 -4.94 1.41
CA SER A 18 -18.08 -4.15 2.62
C SER A 18 -16.58 -4.02 2.88
N VAL A 19 -16.19 -3.09 3.76
CA VAL A 19 -14.80 -2.96 4.18
C VAL A 19 -14.30 -4.24 4.85
N ASP A 20 -15.10 -4.83 5.73
CA ASP A 20 -14.72 -6.06 6.44
C ASP A 20 -14.51 -7.23 5.47
N GLU A 21 -15.39 -7.37 4.47
CA GLU A 21 -15.22 -8.37 3.40
C GLU A 21 -13.95 -8.12 2.59
N ALA A 22 -13.69 -6.86 2.23
CA ALA A 22 -12.50 -6.48 1.48
C ALA A 22 -11.21 -6.83 2.24
N VAL A 23 -11.17 -6.55 3.54
CA VAL A 23 -10.03 -6.87 4.41
C VAL A 23 -9.88 -8.38 4.57
N GLN A 24 -10.98 -9.11 4.81
CA GLN A 24 -10.95 -10.55 4.95
C GLN A 24 -10.45 -11.26 3.68
N ILE A 25 -10.85 -10.77 2.50
CA ILE A 25 -10.36 -11.26 1.20
C ILE A 25 -8.85 -11.04 1.09
N LEU A 26 -8.34 -9.86 1.48
CA LEU A 26 -6.91 -9.59 1.47
C LEU A 26 -6.16 -10.52 2.42
N VAL A 27 -6.59 -10.62 3.69
CA VAL A 27 -5.97 -11.48 4.71
C VAL A 27 -5.90 -12.93 4.25
N THR A 28 -6.96 -13.42 3.60
CA THR A 28 -7.00 -14.78 3.05
C THR A 28 -5.99 -14.95 1.92
N ALA A 29 -5.84 -13.95 1.05
CA ALA A 29 -4.90 -13.98 -0.07
C ALA A 29 -3.43 -13.86 0.39
N THR A 30 -3.18 -13.20 1.52
CA THR A 30 -1.84 -13.05 2.12
C THR A 30 -1.52 -14.15 3.14
N GLU A 31 -2.06 -15.36 2.92
CA GLU A 31 -1.80 -16.55 3.74
C GLU A 31 -2.01 -16.36 5.26
N GLY A 32 -2.97 -15.51 5.64
CA GLY A 32 -3.29 -15.24 7.05
C GLY A 32 -2.43 -14.17 7.73
N ALA A 33 -1.67 -13.37 6.97
CA ALA A 33 -1.05 -12.15 7.51
C ALA A 33 -2.12 -11.24 8.16
N GLN A 34 -1.75 -10.62 9.28
CA GLN A 34 -2.68 -9.86 10.12
C GLN A 34 -2.51 -8.36 9.89
N PRO A 35 -3.60 -7.58 9.77
CA PRO A 35 -3.51 -6.12 9.76
C PRO A 35 -2.95 -5.61 11.09
N VAL A 36 -1.88 -4.82 11.03
CA VAL A 36 -1.22 -4.22 12.20
C VAL A 36 -1.27 -2.71 12.23
N ARG A 37 -1.49 -2.06 11.08
CA ARG A 37 -1.79 -0.63 10.95
C ARG A 37 -2.79 -0.41 9.83
N TRP A 38 -3.63 0.61 10.00
CA TRP A 38 -4.55 1.03 8.96
C TRP A 38 -4.84 2.53 8.98
N LEU A 39 -5.22 3.06 7.82
CA LEU A 39 -5.81 4.39 7.67
C LEU A 39 -6.96 4.29 6.68
N GLU A 40 -8.12 4.83 7.05
CA GLU A 40 -9.28 4.91 6.16
C GLU A 40 -9.44 6.33 5.63
N PHE A 41 -9.53 6.43 4.31
CA PHE A 41 -9.89 7.63 3.57
C PHE A 41 -11.21 7.42 2.84
N ARG A 42 -11.83 8.50 2.38
CA ARG A 42 -13.08 8.41 1.60
C ARG A 42 -12.90 7.50 0.37
N SER A 43 -11.80 7.65 -0.35
CA SER A 43 -11.48 6.98 -1.62
C SER A 43 -10.68 5.69 -1.45
N ALA A 44 -10.03 5.48 -0.31
CA ALA A 44 -9.04 4.43 -0.13
C ALA A 44 -8.98 3.87 1.29
N ILE A 45 -8.40 2.68 1.42
CA ILE A 45 -7.95 2.14 2.71
C ILE A 45 -6.50 1.73 2.54
N LEU A 46 -5.62 2.24 3.40
CA LEU A 46 -4.22 1.81 3.48
C LEU A 46 -4.09 0.82 4.63
N LEU A 47 -3.46 -0.33 4.38
CA LEU A 47 -3.15 -1.35 5.38
C LEU A 47 -1.66 -1.66 5.38
N CYS A 48 -1.12 -1.87 6.58
CA CYS A 48 0.08 -2.68 6.80
C CYS A 48 -0.36 -4.01 7.40
N VAL A 49 0.07 -5.11 6.78
CA VAL A 49 -0.13 -6.47 7.31
C VAL A 49 1.22 -7.10 7.62
N THR A 50 1.27 -7.98 8.61
CA THR A 50 2.48 -8.75 8.98
C THR A 50 2.14 -10.19 9.32
N VAL A 51 3.08 -11.11 9.12
CA VAL A 51 3.00 -12.44 9.73
C VAL A 51 3.35 -12.30 11.22
N THR A 52 2.50 -12.83 12.11
CA THR A 52 2.58 -12.60 13.57
C THR A 52 3.90 -13.05 14.20
N THR A 53 4.60 -14.01 13.58
CA THR A 53 5.89 -14.53 14.04
C THR A 53 7.10 -13.71 13.57
N GLU A 54 6.91 -12.78 12.63
CA GLU A 54 8.00 -12.06 11.96
C GLU A 54 7.65 -10.57 11.81
N PRO A 55 8.03 -9.72 12.78
CA PRO A 55 7.69 -8.30 12.77
C PRO A 55 8.24 -7.50 11.58
N ASN A 56 9.27 -8.02 10.91
CA ASN A 56 9.88 -7.46 9.70
C ASN A 56 9.47 -8.27 8.45
N SER A 57 8.22 -8.75 8.41
CA SER A 57 7.61 -9.42 7.24
C SER A 57 6.54 -8.56 6.57
N GLY A 58 6.44 -7.29 6.95
CA GLY A 58 5.29 -6.48 6.61
C GLY A 58 5.17 -6.15 5.13
N ALA A 59 3.93 -5.93 4.71
CA ALA A 59 3.57 -5.52 3.37
C ALA A 59 2.48 -4.45 3.42
N PHE A 60 2.54 -3.52 2.46
CA PHE A 60 1.59 -2.41 2.37
C PHE A 60 0.59 -2.63 1.24
N TYR A 61 -0.68 -2.35 1.53
CA TYR A 61 -1.77 -2.50 0.56
C TYR A 61 -2.68 -1.29 0.57
N VAL A 62 -3.12 -0.86 -0.61
CA VAL A 62 -4.10 0.21 -0.79
C VAL A 62 -5.33 -0.33 -1.51
N LEU A 63 -6.48 -0.28 -0.85
CA LEU A 63 -7.77 -0.51 -1.50
C LEU A 63 -8.18 0.74 -2.25
N ASN A 64 -8.34 0.66 -3.57
CA ASN A 64 -9.04 1.67 -4.33
C ASN A 64 -10.55 1.38 -4.26
N ARG A 65 -11.28 2.08 -3.37
CA ARG A 65 -12.71 1.80 -3.10
C ARG A 65 -13.58 2.03 -4.33
N LYS A 66 -13.26 3.04 -5.16
CA LYS A 66 -14.00 3.33 -6.39
C LYS A 66 -13.90 2.20 -7.41
N ARG A 67 -12.78 1.48 -7.44
CA ARG A 67 -12.52 0.41 -8.41
C ARG A 67 -12.69 -0.99 -7.80
N GLY A 68 -12.87 -1.10 -6.50
CA GLY A 68 -12.89 -2.37 -5.79
C GLY A 68 -11.62 -3.19 -6.02
N VAL A 69 -10.43 -2.56 -5.99
CA VAL A 69 -9.16 -3.25 -6.27
C VAL A 69 -8.18 -3.02 -5.13
N TRP A 70 -7.57 -4.10 -4.64
CA TRP A 70 -6.39 -4.03 -3.78
C TRP A 70 -5.14 -3.86 -4.64
N LEU A 71 -4.37 -2.84 -4.31
CA LEU A 71 -3.05 -2.58 -4.85
C LEU A 71 -2.02 -2.98 -3.80
N TRP A 72 -1.05 -3.80 -4.18
CA TRP A 72 0.15 -4.03 -3.41
C TRP A 72 1.14 -2.89 -3.67
N ILE A 73 1.68 -2.29 -2.62
CA ILE A 73 2.68 -1.23 -2.70
C ILE A 73 4.04 -1.84 -2.42
N ASP A 74 4.96 -1.64 -3.36
CA ASP A 74 6.31 -2.18 -3.30
C ASP A 74 7.33 -1.09 -3.63
N PHE A 75 8.51 -1.18 -3.02
CA PHE A 75 9.59 -0.22 -3.17
C PHE A 75 10.85 -0.93 -3.66
N GLU A 76 11.55 -0.35 -4.64
CA GLU A 76 12.80 -0.93 -5.16
C GLU A 76 13.88 -1.01 -4.07
N GLY A 77 14.61 -2.13 -4.05
CA GLY A 77 15.74 -2.37 -3.15
C GLY A 77 15.39 -3.11 -1.86
N GLU A 78 14.10 -3.21 -1.52
CA GLU A 78 13.59 -4.02 -0.40
C GLU A 78 12.91 -5.27 -0.99
N ALA A 79 13.14 -6.45 -0.40
CA ALA A 79 12.71 -7.71 -0.98
C ALA A 79 11.19 -7.92 -0.84
N TYR A 80 10.39 -7.42 -1.79
CA TYR A 80 8.96 -7.73 -1.94
C TYR A 80 8.17 -7.75 -0.61
N GLY A 81 8.40 -6.75 0.23
CA GLY A 81 7.95 -6.74 1.62
C GLY A 81 9.11 -6.62 2.61
N GLY A 82 8.89 -7.09 3.82
CA GLY A 82 9.87 -7.01 4.90
C GLY A 82 9.76 -5.76 5.77
N TYR A 83 8.73 -4.96 5.55
CA TYR A 83 8.54 -3.69 6.24
C TYR A 83 8.12 -3.90 7.70
N SER A 84 8.62 -3.04 8.57
CA SER A 84 8.19 -2.99 9.96
C SER A 84 7.01 -2.02 10.14
N VAL A 85 6.42 -2.03 11.33
CA VAL A 85 5.46 -0.99 11.75
C VAL A 85 6.11 0.40 11.79
N SER A 86 7.39 0.49 12.14
CA SER A 86 8.12 1.76 12.12
C SER A 86 8.30 2.31 10.71
N ASP A 87 8.47 1.43 9.72
CA ASP A 87 8.54 1.82 8.30
C ASP A 87 7.20 2.38 7.82
N PHE A 88 6.09 1.82 8.29
CA PHE A 88 4.76 2.40 8.05
C PHE A 88 4.68 3.82 8.62
N ASP A 89 5.02 3.99 9.90
CA ASP A 89 4.94 5.28 10.59
C ASP A 89 5.85 6.32 9.90
N LEU A 90 7.06 5.92 9.48
CA LEU A 90 7.96 6.77 8.72
C LEU A 90 7.36 7.18 7.37
N LEU A 91 6.79 6.23 6.62
CA LEU A 91 6.22 6.47 5.30
C LEU A 91 5.02 7.44 5.35
N VAL A 92 4.18 7.34 6.37
CA VAL A 92 2.99 8.20 6.51
C VAL A 92 3.29 9.59 7.06
N HIS A 93 4.41 9.75 7.79
CA HIS A 93 4.76 11.02 8.43
C HIS A 93 5.81 11.83 7.67
N GLU A 94 6.83 11.17 7.12
CA GLU A 94 7.99 11.86 6.55
C GLU A 94 7.96 11.94 5.03
N TYR A 95 7.12 11.14 4.37
CA TYR A 95 7.02 11.09 2.90
C TYR A 95 5.64 11.56 2.44
N ASP A 96 5.56 12.08 1.21
CA ASP A 96 4.29 12.47 0.58
C ASP A 96 3.48 11.27 0.07
N PHE A 97 3.57 10.12 0.73
CA PHE A 97 2.89 8.89 0.35
C PHE A 97 1.36 9.02 0.45
N LEU A 98 0.86 9.69 1.49
CA LEU A 98 -0.58 9.82 1.71
C LEU A 98 -1.28 10.63 0.61
N SER A 99 -0.57 11.56 -0.05
CA SER A 99 -1.13 12.31 -1.18
C SER A 99 -1.47 11.40 -2.36
N LEU A 100 -0.77 10.26 -2.51
CA LEU A 100 -1.07 9.23 -3.50
C LEU A 100 -2.19 8.30 -3.01
N VAL A 101 -2.16 7.89 -1.73
CA VAL A 101 -3.19 7.01 -1.14
C VAL A 101 -4.58 7.65 -1.19
N GLU A 102 -4.70 8.93 -0.89
CA GLU A 102 -5.97 9.68 -0.97
C GLU A 102 -6.51 9.76 -2.41
N ARG A 103 -5.63 9.59 -3.41
CA ARG A 103 -5.96 9.61 -4.83
C ARG A 103 -5.55 8.28 -5.46
N PRO A 104 -6.16 7.13 -5.06
CA PRO A 104 -5.66 5.80 -5.42
C PRO A 104 -5.78 5.47 -6.91
N GLY A 105 -6.37 6.36 -7.72
CA GLY A 105 -6.31 6.29 -9.18
C GLY A 105 -4.92 6.63 -9.76
N LEU A 106 -4.11 7.41 -9.04
CA LEU A 106 -2.74 7.81 -9.43
C LEU A 106 -1.71 6.70 -9.22
N LEU A 107 -1.95 5.81 -8.26
CA LEU A 107 -1.04 4.71 -7.90
C LEU A 107 -0.75 3.77 -9.07
N ARG A 108 -1.69 3.63 -10.01
CA ARG A 108 -1.52 2.78 -11.21
C ARG A 108 -0.73 3.45 -12.35
N ALA A 109 -0.07 4.57 -12.10
CA ALA A 109 0.84 5.16 -13.08
C ALA A 109 1.89 4.12 -13.50
N GLY A 110 1.96 3.82 -14.81
CA GLY A 110 2.80 2.75 -15.34
C GLY A 110 4.30 2.92 -15.07
N SER A 111 4.73 4.16 -14.83
CA SER A 111 6.12 4.52 -14.56
C SER A 111 6.51 4.48 -13.07
N GLY A 112 5.57 4.22 -12.15
CA GLY A 112 5.82 4.30 -10.72
C GLY A 112 6.00 5.73 -10.19
N TRP A 113 6.46 5.84 -8.95
CA TRP A 113 6.63 7.09 -8.21
C TRP A 113 7.98 7.12 -7.49
N ILE A 114 8.60 8.29 -7.37
CA ILE A 114 9.75 8.53 -6.51
C ILE A 114 9.26 9.21 -5.25
N LEU A 115 9.56 8.60 -4.09
CA LEU A 115 9.29 9.18 -2.78
C LEU A 115 10.61 9.55 -2.08
N GLU A 116 10.71 10.81 -1.65
CA GLU A 116 11.81 11.31 -0.84
C GLU A 116 11.27 12.01 0.42
N PRO A 117 11.97 11.92 1.56
CA PRO A 117 11.52 12.58 2.79
C PRO A 117 11.36 14.10 2.60
N GLY A 118 10.23 14.64 3.04
CA GLY A 118 9.92 16.06 2.99
C GLY A 118 9.69 16.64 1.60
N LYS A 119 9.62 15.81 0.55
CA LYS A 119 9.34 16.25 -0.83
C LYS A 119 8.01 15.68 -1.34
N PRO A 120 7.33 16.40 -2.26
CA PRO A 120 6.16 15.87 -2.95
C PRO A 120 6.48 14.59 -3.71
N ALA A 121 5.50 13.69 -3.84
CA ALA A 121 5.66 12.49 -4.65
C ALA A 121 5.78 12.87 -6.13
N GLU A 122 6.81 12.36 -6.80
CA GLU A 122 7.08 12.64 -8.22
C GLU A 122 6.85 11.39 -9.05
N MET A 123 6.18 11.52 -10.21
CA MET A 123 6.09 10.39 -11.14
C MET A 123 7.48 10.05 -11.64
N ALA A 124 7.87 8.78 -11.58
CA ALA A 124 9.13 8.38 -12.20
C ALA A 124 9.02 8.62 -13.72
N LEU A 125 9.97 9.37 -14.27
CA LEU A 125 10.04 9.57 -15.72
C LEU A 125 10.64 8.31 -16.33
N ASN A 126 10.05 7.82 -17.41
CA ASN A 126 10.62 6.71 -18.17
C ASN A 126 12.03 7.14 -18.63
N ALA A 127 13.07 6.45 -18.15
CA ALA A 127 14.41 6.54 -18.72
C ALA A 127 14.43 5.85 -20.11
#